data_AF-A0A024SJB5-F1
#
_entry.id   AF-A0A024SJB5-F1
#
_cell.length_a   1.000
_cell.length_b   1.000
_cell.length_c   1.000
_cell.angle_alpha   90.00
_cell.angle_beta   90.00
_cell.angle_gamma   90.00
#
_symmetry.space_group_name_H-M   'P 1'
#
loop_
_entity.id
_entity.type
_entity.pdbx_description
1 polymer ?
#
loop_
_entity_poly.entity_id
_entity_poly.type
_entity_poly.pdbx_seq_one_letter_code
_entity_poly.pdbx_strand_id
1 'polypeptide(L)'
;MHFTTTTLTTLALALTATANQRICFPVPGEPATVPQDILALDPQTKLALAADLCKQFTYPIDGLQTFVTPLEDGIEGSDGKLYGLQVSLHEILTEAQCNVDANALVGPEACPGGGLLILSTPFEQWTYLTALN
;
A
#
# COMPACT_ATOMS: atom_id res chain seq x y z
N MET A 1 46.21 -14.77 26.39
CA MET A 1 45.01 -14.10 26.97
C MET A 1 44.02 -13.89 25.83
N HIS A 2 42.95 -14.68 25.79
CA HIS A 2 41.86 -14.49 24.83
C HIS A 2 40.71 -13.77 25.53
N PHE A 3 40.31 -12.61 25.02
CA PHE A 3 39.06 -11.97 25.40
C PHE A 3 38.05 -12.22 24.28
N THR A 4 37.03 -13.01 24.61
CA THR A 4 35.87 -13.31 23.79
C THR A 4 34.95 -12.10 23.76
N THR A 5 34.83 -11.47 22.60
CA THR A 5 33.86 -10.40 22.34
C THR A 5 32.46 -11.02 22.31
N THR A 6 31.63 -10.67 23.28
CA THR A 6 30.21 -11.03 23.32
C THR A 6 29.42 -9.93 22.61
N THR A 7 28.93 -10.21 21.42
CA THR A 7 27.95 -9.39 20.72
C THR A 7 26.59 -9.58 21.38
N LEU A 8 26.12 -8.55 22.10
CA LEU A 8 24.72 -8.44 22.49
C LEU A 8 23.91 -8.04 21.24
N THR A 9 23.28 -9.02 20.61
CA THR A 9 22.19 -8.81 19.66
C THR A 9 20.97 -8.31 20.44
N THR A 10 20.78 -6.99 20.48
CA THR A 10 19.54 -6.37 20.94
C THR A 10 18.43 -6.73 19.97
N LEU A 11 17.56 -7.63 20.42
CA LEU A 11 16.31 -7.99 19.77
C LEU A 11 15.37 -6.76 19.84
N ALA A 12 15.31 -5.99 18.75
CA ALA A 12 14.33 -4.91 18.62
C ALA A 12 12.94 -5.54 18.48
N LEU A 13 12.15 -5.52 19.55
CA LEU A 13 10.71 -5.78 19.46
C LEU A 13 10.10 -4.65 18.64
N ALA A 14 9.88 -4.89 17.35
CA ALA A 14 9.00 -4.06 16.55
C ALA A 14 7.59 -4.20 17.14
N LEU A 15 7.11 -3.15 17.81
CA LEU A 15 5.69 -3.04 18.14
C LEU A 15 4.95 -2.97 16.80
N THR A 16 4.37 -4.09 16.37
CA THR A 16 3.46 -4.09 15.24
C THR A 16 2.22 -3.34 15.69
N ALA A 17 2.10 -2.07 15.31
CA ALA A 17 0.84 -1.36 15.37
C ALA A 17 -0.14 -2.16 14.50
N THR A 18 -0.98 -2.96 15.14
CA THR A 18 -2.00 -3.74 14.45
C THR A 18 -3.04 -2.77 13.91
N ALA A 19 -3.34 -2.83 12.62
CA ALA A 19 -4.42 -2.06 12.04
C ALA A 19 -5.72 -2.28 12.82
N ASN A 20 -6.45 -1.21 13.12
CA ASN A 20 -7.70 -1.31 13.86
C ASN A 20 -8.83 -1.79 12.93
N GLN A 21 -8.81 -1.36 11.67
CA GLN A 21 -9.82 -1.72 10.68
C GLN A 21 -9.21 -1.80 9.28
N ARG A 22 -9.69 -2.76 8.47
CA ARG A 22 -9.39 -2.89 7.03
C ARG A 22 -10.70 -2.95 6.25
N ILE A 23 -10.85 -2.09 5.25
CA ILE A 23 -12.03 -2.01 4.39
C ILE A 23 -11.59 -2.27 2.95
N CYS A 24 -12.19 -3.27 2.29
CA CYS A 24 -11.89 -3.61 0.90
C CYS A 24 -12.83 -2.93 -0.09
N PHE A 25 -12.28 -2.45 -1.20
CA PHE A 25 -13.03 -1.88 -2.33
C PHE A 25 -12.89 -2.74 -3.60
N PRO A 26 -13.93 -2.80 -4.45
CA PRO A 26 -15.30 -2.33 -4.17
C PRO A 26 -15.91 -3.09 -2.98
N VAL A 27 -16.79 -2.41 -2.24
CA VAL A 27 -17.48 -3.04 -1.10
C VAL A 27 -18.31 -4.22 -1.61
N PRO A 28 -18.36 -5.38 -0.93
CA PRO A 28 -19.17 -6.51 -1.38
C PRO A 28 -20.62 -6.10 -1.68
N GLY A 29 -21.08 -6.37 -2.92
CA GLY A 29 -22.39 -5.96 -3.42
C GLY A 29 -22.38 -4.74 -4.34
N GLU A 30 -21.29 -3.97 -4.37
CA GLU A 30 -21.08 -2.89 -5.34
C GLU A 30 -20.43 -3.43 -6.63
N PRO A 31 -20.80 -2.91 -7.81
CA PRO A 31 -20.20 -3.32 -9.07
C PRO A 31 -18.71 -2.94 -9.10
N ALA A 32 -17.87 -3.87 -9.54
CA ALA A 32 -16.48 -3.57 -9.82
C ALA A 32 -16.38 -2.65 -11.04
N THR A 33 -15.76 -1.49 -10.85
CA THR A 33 -15.44 -0.54 -11.92
C THR A 33 -14.10 -0.86 -12.60
N VAL A 34 -13.30 -1.75 -12.00
CA VAL A 34 -11.99 -2.18 -12.48
C VAL A 34 -12.15 -3.56 -13.17
N PRO A 35 -11.63 -3.74 -14.39
CA PRO A 35 -11.66 -5.00 -15.12
C PRO A 35 -11.00 -6.15 -14.37
N GLN A 36 -11.47 -7.38 -14.61
CA GLN A 36 -11.00 -8.56 -13.87
C GLN A 36 -9.52 -8.87 -14.11
N ASP A 37 -8.99 -8.60 -15.30
CA ASP A 37 -7.57 -8.74 -15.62
C ASP A 37 -6.69 -7.76 -14.82
N ILE A 38 -7.20 -6.57 -14.53
CA ILE A 38 -6.53 -5.59 -13.66
C ILE A 38 -6.65 -5.99 -12.18
N LEU A 39 -7.82 -6.47 -11.74
CA LEU A 39 -8.01 -7.02 -10.39
C LEU A 39 -7.12 -8.25 -10.13
N ALA A 40 -6.89 -9.06 -11.17
CA ALA A 40 -6.07 -10.26 -11.11
C ALA A 40 -4.56 -10.02 -11.38
N LEU A 41 -4.13 -8.75 -11.46
CA LEU A 41 -2.70 -8.44 -11.56
C LEU A 41 -1.90 -9.12 -10.46
N ASP A 42 -0.71 -9.59 -10.84
CA ASP A 42 0.19 -10.25 -9.90
C ASP A 42 0.45 -9.34 -8.68
N PRO A 43 0.34 -9.87 -7.45
CA PRO A 43 0.53 -9.06 -6.25
C PRO A 43 1.89 -8.37 -6.19
N GLN A 44 2.97 -8.95 -6.74
CA GLN A 44 4.28 -8.28 -6.76
C GLN A 44 4.27 -7.06 -7.67
N THR A 45 3.50 -7.08 -8.77
CA THR A 45 3.32 -5.92 -9.63
C THR A 45 2.62 -4.79 -8.87
N LYS A 46 1.54 -5.10 -8.14
CA LYS A 46 0.83 -4.12 -7.30
C LYS A 46 1.74 -3.57 -6.20
N LEU A 47 2.50 -4.43 -5.54
CA LEU A 47 3.44 -4.03 -4.49
C LEU A 47 4.58 -3.16 -5.02
N ALA A 48 5.10 -3.44 -6.22
CA ALA A 48 6.14 -2.62 -6.85
C ALA A 48 5.62 -1.21 -7.13
N LEU A 49 4.44 -1.09 -7.75
CA LEU A 49 3.78 0.19 -7.98
C LEU A 49 3.53 0.94 -6.67
N ALA A 50 3.03 0.25 -5.64
CA ALA A 50 2.79 0.87 -4.34
C ALA A 50 4.09 1.36 -3.68
N ALA A 51 5.18 0.57 -3.77
CA ALA A 51 6.48 0.95 -3.24
C ALA A 51 7.06 2.17 -3.96
N ASP A 52 6.88 2.27 -5.28
CA ASP A 52 7.32 3.44 -6.04
C ASP A 52 6.50 4.68 -5.70
N LEU A 53 5.21 4.55 -5.40
CA LEU A 53 4.40 5.65 -4.86
C LEU A 53 4.79 6.02 -3.42
N CYS A 54 5.05 5.03 -2.56
CA CYS A 54 5.46 5.27 -1.17
C CYS A 54 6.76 6.11 -1.08
N LYS A 55 7.68 5.98 -2.04
CA LYS A 55 8.92 6.78 -2.15
C LYS A 55 8.69 8.24 -2.55
N GLN A 56 7.54 8.58 -3.13
CA GLN A 56 7.25 9.94 -3.60
C GLN A 56 6.81 10.86 -2.47
N PHE A 57 6.33 10.30 -1.36
CA PHE A 57 5.91 11.08 -0.20
C PHE A 57 7.10 11.68 0.55
N THR A 58 6.87 12.86 1.11
CA THR A 58 7.78 13.46 2.09
C THR A 58 7.29 13.15 3.49
N TYR A 59 8.05 12.33 4.22
CA TYR A 59 7.73 11.93 5.60
C TYR A 59 8.42 12.82 6.64
N PRO A 60 7.83 13.00 7.84
CA PRO A 60 6.50 12.54 8.24
C PRO A 60 5.41 13.30 7.49
N ILE A 61 4.29 12.62 7.24
CA ILE A 61 3.13 13.22 6.59
C ILE A 61 2.27 13.87 7.67
N ASP A 62 1.96 15.15 7.50
CA ASP A 62 1.01 15.93 8.31
C ASP A 62 -0.17 16.28 7.38
N GLY A 63 -1.36 15.74 7.69
CA GLY A 63 -2.53 15.79 6.81
C GLY A 63 -2.57 14.74 5.69
N LEU A 64 -3.50 14.90 4.74
CA LEU A 64 -3.72 13.97 3.63
C LEU A 64 -2.81 14.30 2.45
N GLN A 65 -2.04 13.31 1.99
CA GLN A 65 -1.31 13.37 0.72
C GLN A 65 -1.73 12.20 -0.17
N THR A 66 -1.68 12.40 -1.49
CA THR A 66 -2.05 11.39 -2.48
C THR A 66 -1.08 11.41 -3.64
N PHE A 67 -0.63 10.22 -4.05
CA PHE A 67 0.07 9.99 -5.30
C PHE A 67 -0.63 8.92 -6.12
N VAL A 68 -0.51 9.03 -7.44
CA VAL A 68 -1.07 8.11 -8.42
C VAL A 68 0.04 7.66 -9.35
N THR A 69 0.00 6.41 -9.80
CA THR A 69 0.92 5.88 -10.81
C THR A 69 0.97 6.80 -12.04
N PRO A 70 2.16 7.21 -12.50
CA PRO A 70 2.31 7.96 -13.75
C PRO A 70 1.73 7.22 -14.95
N LEU A 71 1.31 7.95 -15.99
CA LEU A 71 0.69 7.36 -17.19
C LEU A 71 1.63 6.39 -17.91
N GLU A 72 2.93 6.69 -17.93
CA GLU A 72 3.97 5.86 -18.54
C GLU A 72 4.16 4.49 -17.87
N ASP A 73 3.81 4.38 -16.59
CA ASP A 73 3.87 3.14 -15.80
C ASP A 73 2.49 2.45 -15.73
N GLY A 74 1.51 2.97 -16.46
CA GLY A 74 0.15 2.44 -16.52
C GLY A 74 0.09 1.07 -17.18
N ILE A 75 -0.85 0.26 -16.71
CA ILE A 75 -1.13 -1.09 -17.20
C ILE A 75 -2.43 -1.07 -18.00
N GLU A 76 -2.37 -1.46 -19.26
CA GLU A 76 -3.55 -1.53 -20.12
C GLU A 76 -4.50 -2.65 -19.67
N GLY A 77 -5.75 -2.29 -19.42
CA GLY A 77 -6.84 -3.22 -19.13
C GLY A 77 -7.57 -3.68 -20.37
N SER A 78 -8.34 -4.75 -20.24
CA SER A 78 -9.18 -5.32 -21.31
C SER A 78 -10.26 -4.39 -21.86
N ASP A 79 -10.56 -3.29 -21.16
CA ASP A 79 -11.47 -2.22 -21.57
C ASP A 79 -10.78 -1.10 -22.38
N GLY A 80 -9.47 -1.20 -22.62
CA GLY A 80 -8.66 -0.24 -23.38
C GLY A 80 -8.21 0.99 -22.59
N LYS A 81 -8.37 1.00 -21.25
CA LYS A 81 -7.89 2.06 -20.37
C LYS A 81 -6.57 1.69 -19.71
N LEU A 82 -5.81 2.70 -19.30
CA LEU A 82 -4.63 2.50 -18.46
C LEU A 82 -5.05 2.53 -16.99
N TYR A 83 -4.57 1.56 -16.24
CA TYR A 83 -4.76 1.43 -14.80
C TYR A 83 -3.44 1.53 -14.07
N GLY A 84 -3.50 2.02 -12.84
CA GLY A 84 -2.37 2.01 -11.92
C GLY A 84 -2.87 1.91 -10.49
N LEU A 85 -2.05 2.37 -9.55
CA LEU A 85 -2.43 2.51 -8.16
C LEU A 85 -2.58 3.99 -7.79
N GLN A 86 -3.52 4.25 -6.89
CA GLN A 86 -3.52 5.44 -6.06
C GLN A 86 -3.14 5.04 -4.65
N VAL A 87 -2.15 5.74 -4.07
CA VAL A 87 -1.83 5.66 -2.64
C VAL A 87 -2.16 6.99 -2.01
N SER A 88 -2.93 6.99 -0.94
CA SER A 88 -3.15 8.16 -0.10
C SER A 88 -2.75 7.84 1.32
N LEU A 89 -2.16 8.81 2.01
CA LEU A 89 -1.64 8.66 3.37
C LEU A 89 -2.10 9.84 4.20
N HIS A 90 -2.53 9.56 5.42
CA HIS A 90 -2.89 10.56 6.42
C HIS A 90 -2.12 10.26 7.70
N GLU A 91 -1.33 11.24 8.16
CA GLU A 91 -0.52 11.19 9.39
C GLU A 91 0.61 10.12 9.40
N ILE A 92 0.86 9.40 8.30
CA ILE A 92 1.87 8.32 8.28
C ILE A 92 3.30 8.85 8.46
N LEU A 93 4.05 8.21 9.37
CA LEU A 93 5.35 8.71 9.82
C LEU A 93 6.54 8.25 8.97
N THR A 94 6.43 7.11 8.27
CA THR A 94 7.59 6.51 7.58
C THR A 94 7.19 5.79 6.30
N GLU A 95 8.12 5.75 5.34
CA GLU A 95 8.00 4.94 4.12
C GLU A 95 7.85 3.45 4.42
N ALA A 96 8.55 2.95 5.45
CA ALA A 96 8.45 1.55 5.86
C ALA A 96 7.01 1.18 6.27
N GLN A 97 6.33 2.06 7.01
CA GLN A 97 4.93 1.88 7.37
C GLN A 97 4.04 1.86 6.11
N CYS A 98 4.25 2.81 5.18
CA CYS A 98 3.51 2.84 3.91
C CYS A 98 3.58 1.52 3.14
N ASN A 99 4.79 0.94 3.04
CA ASN A 99 5.02 -0.33 2.36
C ASN A 99 4.35 -1.51 3.06
N VAL A 100 4.40 -1.55 4.40
CA VAL A 100 3.75 -2.60 5.20
C VAL A 100 2.22 -2.55 5.01
N ASP A 101 1.64 -1.36 5.08
CA ASP A 101 0.21 -1.14 4.92
C ASP A 101 -0.25 -1.42 3.49
N ALA A 102 0.54 -1.02 2.49
CA ALA A 102 0.28 -1.34 1.09
C ALA A 102 0.22 -2.86 0.88
N ASN A 103 1.12 -3.62 1.50
CA ASN A 103 1.08 -5.08 1.43
C ASN A 103 -0.18 -5.68 2.06
N ALA A 104 -0.70 -5.08 3.13
CA ALA A 104 -1.97 -5.51 3.71
C ALA A 104 -3.21 -5.11 2.86
N LEU A 105 -3.07 -4.17 1.92
CA LEU A 105 -4.14 -3.66 1.06
C LEU A 105 -4.17 -4.24 -0.36
N VAL A 106 -3.01 -4.48 -0.98
CA VAL A 106 -2.91 -4.97 -2.37
C VAL A 106 -1.97 -6.18 -2.55
N GLY A 107 -1.47 -6.77 -1.46
CA GLY A 107 -0.69 -8.02 -1.49
C GLY A 107 -1.51 -9.29 -1.78
N PRO A 108 -0.88 -10.49 -1.68
CA PRO A 108 -1.48 -11.77 -2.11
C PRO A 108 -2.80 -12.15 -1.43
N GLU A 109 -2.99 -11.78 -0.17
CA GLU A 109 -4.18 -12.07 0.65
C GLU A 109 -4.97 -10.79 0.97
N ALA A 110 -4.85 -9.80 0.10
CA ALA A 110 -5.40 -8.47 0.31
C ALA A 110 -6.69 -8.24 -0.49
N CYS A 111 -7.14 -6.99 -0.52
CA CYS A 111 -8.35 -6.62 -1.22
C CYS A 111 -8.10 -6.64 -2.74
N PRO A 112 -8.92 -7.31 -3.57
CA PRO A 112 -8.65 -7.44 -5.01
C PRO A 112 -8.45 -6.10 -5.74
N GLY A 113 -9.30 -5.12 -5.42
CA GLY A 113 -9.26 -3.75 -5.92
C GLY A 113 -8.49 -2.77 -5.03
N GLY A 114 -7.93 -3.25 -3.92
CA GLY A 114 -7.37 -2.43 -2.84
C GLY A 114 -8.39 -1.98 -1.81
N GLY A 115 -8.00 -1.07 -0.93
CA GLY A 115 -8.75 -0.78 0.29
C GLY A 115 -8.25 0.40 1.09
N LEU A 116 -8.79 0.49 2.31
CA LEU A 116 -8.42 1.44 3.36
C LEU A 116 -7.99 0.66 4.61
N LEU A 117 -6.85 1.05 5.17
CA LEU A 117 -6.40 0.69 6.52
C LEU A 117 -6.54 1.88 7.45
N ILE A 118 -7.31 1.71 8.52
CA ILE A 118 -7.38 2.65 9.63
C ILE A 118 -6.55 2.05 10.76
N LEU A 119 -5.46 2.73 11.13
CA LEU A 119 -4.60 2.31 12.22
C LEU A 119 -5.06 3.02 13.52
N SER A 120 -4.22 3.09 14.55
CA SER A 120 -4.52 3.85 15.78
C SER A 120 -4.64 5.35 15.49
N THR A 121 -5.82 5.78 15.03
CA THR A 121 -6.22 7.13 14.61
C THR A 121 -5.32 8.24 15.17
N PRO A 122 -4.78 9.15 14.34
CA PRO A 122 -5.31 9.59 13.04
C PRO A 122 -4.69 8.92 11.79
N PHE A 123 -3.90 7.86 11.93
CA PHE A 123 -3.20 7.25 10.81
C PHE A 123 -4.11 6.43 9.88
N GLU A 124 -4.13 6.78 8.59
CA GLU A 124 -4.91 6.09 7.57
C GLU A 124 -4.09 5.93 6.28
N GLN A 125 -4.27 4.79 5.61
CA GLN A 125 -3.74 4.55 4.27
C GLN A 125 -4.81 3.99 3.35
N TRP A 126 -4.95 4.63 2.19
CA TRP A 126 -5.77 4.15 1.08
C TRP A 126 -4.83 3.66 -0.01
N THR A 127 -5.07 2.47 -0.53
CA THR A 127 -4.32 1.92 -1.66
C THR A 127 -5.28 1.14 -2.53
N TYR A 128 -5.56 1.63 -3.74
CA TYR A 128 -6.52 0.98 -4.65
C TYR A 128 -6.14 1.13 -6.12
N LEU A 129 -6.61 0.17 -6.91
CA LEU A 129 -6.50 0.19 -8.37
C LEU A 129 -7.42 1.29 -8.92
N THR A 130 -6.87 2.13 -9.81
CA THR A 130 -7.60 3.25 -10.41
C THR A 130 -7.29 3.38 -11.89
N ALA A 131 -8.26 3.84 -12.67
CA ALA A 131 -8.03 4.27 -14.05
C ALA A 131 -7.21 5.57 -14.07
N LEU A 132 -6.32 5.70 -15.05
CA LEU A 132 -5.45 6.85 -15.26
C LEU A 132 -5.91 7.76 -16.40
N ASN A 133 -6.77 7.25 -17.30
CA ASN A 133 -7.32 7.97 -18.46
C ASN A 133 -8.76 7.57 -18.83
#